data_AF-A0A1H0GD39-F1
#
_entry.id   AF-A0A1H0GD39-F1
#
_cell.length_a   1.000
_cell.length_b   1.000
_cell.length_c   1.000
_cell.angle_alpha   90.00
_cell.angle_beta   90.00
_cell.angle_gamma   90.00
#
_symmetry.space_group_name_H-M   'P 1'
#
loop_
_entity.id
_entity.type
_entity.pdbx_description
1 polymer ?
#
loop_
_entity_poly.entity_id
_entity_poly.type
_entity_poly.pdbx_seq_one_letter_code
_entity_poly.pdbx_strand_id
1 'polypeptide(L)'
;MRGLLVMMTMIMEIMEVMEVMGIKVIIKIMANIADGLTMKKNSEGKIVYGRTDALGSVKDVTNDKGKSLMQYRYDAFGNIVSGFSNPYTSAAMYAGKQYDPKAANGNVVTVIPR
;
A
#
# COMPACT_ATOMS: atom_id res chain seq x y z
N MET A 1 27.23 -29.55 -20.12
CA MET A 1 27.37 -29.20 -18.69
C MET A 1 27.63 -27.71 -18.40
N ARG A 2 28.22 -26.92 -19.33
CA ARG A 2 28.54 -25.49 -19.08
C ARG A 2 27.32 -24.57 -18.87
N GLY A 3 26.21 -24.79 -19.55
CA GLY A 3 25.01 -23.93 -19.43
C GLY A 3 24.37 -23.94 -18.04
N LEU A 4 24.34 -25.10 -17.38
CA LEU A 4 23.79 -25.23 -16.02
C LEU A 4 24.65 -24.51 -14.98
N LEU A 5 25.98 -24.55 -15.17
CA LEU A 5 26.93 -23.87 -14.29
C LEU A 5 26.80 -22.34 -14.40
N VAL A 6 26.68 -21.82 -15.64
CA VAL A 6 26.49 -20.38 -15.91
C VAL A 6 25.16 -19.89 -15.33
N MET A 7 24.10 -20.68 -15.45
CA MET A 7 22.80 -20.37 -14.85
C MET A 7 22.88 -20.35 -13.32
N MET A 8 23.59 -21.29 -12.72
CA MET A 8 23.73 -21.36 -11.27
C MET A 8 24.54 -20.18 -10.70
N THR A 9 25.59 -19.74 -11.40
CA THR A 9 26.34 -18.53 -11.01
C THR A 9 25.50 -17.26 -11.14
N MET A 10 24.72 -17.11 -12.21
CA MET A 10 23.82 -15.96 -12.36
C MET A 10 22.77 -15.89 -11.26
N ILE A 11 22.19 -17.04 -10.88
CA ILE A 11 21.21 -17.11 -9.81
C ILE A 11 21.84 -16.74 -8.46
N MET A 12 23.08 -17.16 -8.20
CA MET A 12 23.79 -16.78 -6.97
C MET A 12 24.07 -15.28 -6.91
N GLU A 13 24.54 -14.67 -7.99
CA GLU A 13 24.79 -13.21 -8.06
C GLU A 13 23.50 -12.41 -7.82
N ILE A 14 22.39 -12.81 -8.44
CA ILE A 14 21.08 -12.17 -8.24
C ILE A 14 20.63 -12.32 -6.78
N MET A 15 20.80 -13.49 -6.18
CA MET A 15 20.42 -13.72 -4.78
C MET A 15 21.21 -12.85 -3.80
N GLU A 16 22.49 -12.59 -4.09
CA GLU A 16 23.35 -11.75 -3.27
C GLU A 16 22.96 -10.26 -3.40
N VAL A 17 22.72 -9.79 -4.62
CA VAL A 17 22.22 -8.43 -4.88
C VAL A 17 20.88 -8.19 -4.19
N MET A 18 19.96 -9.15 -4.24
CA MET A 18 18.66 -9.02 -3.56
C MET A 18 18.78 -8.97 -2.02
N GLU A 19 19.81 -9.60 -1.44
CA GLU A 19 20.10 -9.55 0.00
C GLU A 19 20.64 -8.18 0.39
N VAL A 20 21.67 -7.70 -0.33
CA VAL A 20 22.32 -6.40 -0.09
C VAL A 20 21.36 -5.23 -0.28
N MET A 21 20.47 -5.32 -1.27
CA MET A 21 19.46 -4.28 -1.53
C MET A 21 18.28 -4.32 -0.54
N GLY A 22 18.23 -5.28 0.39
CA GLY A 22 17.11 -5.44 1.32
C GLY A 22 15.79 -5.88 0.65
N ILE A 23 15.83 -6.22 -0.64
CA ILE A 23 14.64 -6.61 -1.43
C ILE A 23 14.08 -7.93 -0.91
N LYS A 24 14.92 -8.89 -0.49
CA LYS A 24 14.46 -10.14 0.15
C LYS A 24 13.76 -9.91 1.48
N VAL A 25 14.25 -8.97 2.29
CA VAL A 25 13.60 -8.59 3.57
C VAL A 25 12.26 -7.92 3.28
N ILE A 26 12.20 -7.03 2.29
CA ILE A 26 10.96 -6.37 1.87
C ILE A 26 9.97 -7.40 1.31
N ILE A 27 10.36 -8.30 0.41
CA ILE A 27 9.48 -9.36 -0.12
C ILE A 27 9.03 -10.30 1.00
N LYS A 28 9.91 -10.68 1.93
CA LYS A 28 9.56 -11.58 3.04
C LYS A 28 8.65 -10.91 4.07
N ILE A 29 8.79 -9.61 4.29
CA ILE A 29 7.85 -8.79 5.09
C ILE A 29 6.52 -8.62 4.34
N MET A 30 6.54 -8.39 3.02
CA MET A 30 5.34 -8.25 2.20
C MET A 30 4.58 -9.58 2.02
N ALA A 31 5.27 -10.72 2.07
CA ALA A 31 4.70 -12.06 1.93
C ALA A 31 4.23 -12.68 3.27
N ASN A 32 4.57 -12.10 4.43
CA ASN A 32 4.23 -12.64 5.76
C ASN A 32 3.10 -11.89 6.50
N ILE A 33 2.29 -11.09 5.81
CA ILE A 33 1.15 -10.41 6.46
C ILE A 33 -0.10 -10.79 5.67
N ALA A 34 -1.19 -11.08 6.36
CA ALA A 34 -2.53 -11.28 5.77
C ALA A 34 -3.09 -10.04 5.03
N ASP A 35 -2.21 -9.11 4.68
CA ASP A 35 -2.42 -7.75 4.24
C ASP A 35 -1.87 -7.63 2.81
N GLY A 36 -2.64 -7.01 1.92
CA GLY A 36 -2.23 -6.77 0.55
C GLY A 36 -1.35 -5.54 0.39
N LEU A 37 -0.69 -5.43 -0.76
CA LEU A 37 0.03 -4.23 -1.19
C LEU A 37 -0.59 -3.66 -2.46
N THR A 38 -0.76 -2.35 -2.51
CA THR A 38 -1.20 -1.60 -3.69
C THR A 38 -0.13 -0.60 -4.10
N MET A 39 -0.05 -0.33 -5.39
CA MET A 39 0.81 0.72 -5.95
C MET A 39 -0.06 1.63 -6.80
N LYS A 40 -0.02 2.94 -6.52
CA LYS A 40 -0.82 3.93 -7.25
C LYS A 40 -0.04 5.21 -7.49
N LYS A 41 -0.42 5.93 -8.54
CA LYS A 41 0.01 7.31 -8.77
C LYS A 41 -0.92 8.25 -7.99
N ASN A 42 -0.36 9.12 -7.15
CA ASN A 42 -1.13 10.13 -6.44
C ASN A 42 -1.57 11.25 -7.42
N SER A 43 -2.38 12.20 -6.95
CA SER A 43 -2.87 13.31 -7.81
C SER A 43 -1.76 14.22 -8.36
N GLU A 44 -0.57 14.18 -7.77
CA GLU A 44 0.62 14.95 -8.21
C GLU A 44 1.52 14.16 -9.17
N GLY A 45 1.18 12.91 -9.47
CA GLY A 45 1.96 12.09 -10.37
C GLY A 45 3.07 11.26 -9.70
N LYS A 46 3.18 11.24 -8.37
CA LYS A 46 4.15 10.43 -7.63
C LYS A 46 3.62 9.03 -7.34
N ILE A 47 4.48 8.01 -7.43
CA ILE A 47 4.16 6.65 -7.00
C ILE A 47 4.12 6.58 -5.47
N VAL A 48 3.05 5.98 -4.94
CA VAL A 48 2.87 5.69 -3.52
C VAL A 48 2.44 4.24 -3.33
N TYR A 49 2.74 3.69 -2.15
CA TYR A 49 2.51 2.28 -1.83
C TYR A 49 1.52 2.16 -0.69
N GLY A 50 0.38 1.51 -0.91
CA GLY A 50 -0.66 1.33 0.10
C GLY A 50 -0.65 -0.07 0.69
N ARG A 51 -0.58 -0.19 2.02
CA ARG A 51 -0.80 -1.47 2.73
C ARG A 51 -2.28 -1.65 2.99
N THR A 52 -2.82 -2.80 2.63
CA THR A 52 -4.24 -3.12 2.85
C THR A 52 -4.42 -4.08 4.01
N ASP A 53 -5.61 -4.13 4.59
CA ASP A 53 -6.00 -5.30 5.39
C ASP A 53 -6.40 -6.50 4.51
N ALA A 54 -6.79 -7.59 5.17
CA ALA A 54 -7.29 -8.81 4.54
C ALA A 54 -8.53 -8.63 3.65
N LEU A 55 -9.31 -7.56 3.85
CA LEU A 55 -10.46 -7.23 3.00
C LEU A 55 -10.06 -6.33 1.81
N GLY A 56 -8.80 -5.89 1.74
CA GLY A 56 -8.30 -5.00 0.71
C GLY A 56 -8.53 -3.51 1.01
N SER A 57 -8.79 -3.13 2.26
CA SER A 57 -8.91 -1.72 2.65
C SER A 57 -7.53 -1.13 2.94
N VAL A 58 -7.14 -0.02 2.29
CA VAL A 58 -5.82 0.60 2.47
C VAL A 58 -5.76 1.31 3.82
N LYS A 59 -4.87 0.91 4.72
CA LYS A 59 -4.72 1.49 6.07
C LYS A 59 -3.54 2.45 6.20
N ASP A 60 -2.50 2.25 5.41
CA ASP A 60 -1.28 3.07 5.43
C ASP A 60 -0.76 3.28 4.00
N VAL A 61 -0.27 4.48 3.72
CA VAL A 61 0.34 4.86 2.44
C VAL A 61 1.75 5.33 2.71
N THR A 62 2.72 4.74 2.01
CA THR A 62 4.14 5.05 2.19
C THR A 62 4.80 5.54 0.89
N ASN A 63 5.97 6.16 1.02
CA ASN A 63 6.86 6.42 -0.12
C ASN A 63 7.71 5.18 -0.45
N ASP A 64 8.56 5.31 -1.46
CA ASP A 64 9.56 4.33 -1.91
C ASP A 64 10.57 3.90 -0.84
N LYS A 65 10.70 4.69 0.24
CA LYS A 65 11.56 4.41 1.39
C LYS A 65 10.80 3.82 2.59
N GLY A 66 9.52 3.50 2.43
CA GLY A 66 8.67 2.96 3.50
C GLY A 66 8.24 3.99 4.57
N LYS A 67 8.52 5.29 4.37
CA LYS A 67 8.04 6.34 5.29
C LYS A 67 6.54 6.52 5.09
N SER A 68 5.76 6.41 6.17
CA SER A 68 4.32 6.69 6.18
C SER A 68 4.05 8.16 5.79
N LEU A 69 3.17 8.31 4.81
CA LEU A 69 2.70 9.57 4.24
C LEU A 69 1.25 9.85 4.66
N MET A 70 0.44 8.79 4.83
CA MET A 70 -0.96 8.88 5.21
C MET A 70 -1.45 7.59 5.87
N GLN A 71 -2.36 7.70 6.84
CA GLN A 71 -3.05 6.55 7.43
C GLN A 71 -4.56 6.79 7.41
N TYR A 72 -5.30 5.79 6.92
CA TYR A 72 -6.76 5.87 6.84
C TYR A 72 -7.41 5.09 7.98
N ARG A 73 -8.51 5.65 8.49
CA ARG A 73 -9.48 4.90 9.29
C ARG A 73 -10.84 5.03 8.63
N TYR A 74 -11.52 3.90 8.54
CA TYR A 74 -12.85 3.81 7.96
C TYR A 74 -13.87 3.47 9.06
N ASP A 75 -15.11 3.94 8.89
CA ASP A 75 -16.25 3.34 9.57
C ASP A 75 -16.66 2.01 8.89
N ALA A 76 -17.68 1.34 9.43
CA ALA A 76 -18.16 0.07 8.89
C ALA A 76 -18.76 0.17 7.47
N PHE A 77 -19.05 1.37 6.99
CA PHE A 77 -19.64 1.64 5.68
C PHE A 77 -18.62 2.13 4.64
N GLY A 78 -17.35 2.29 5.04
CA GLY A 78 -16.27 2.72 4.15
C GLY A 78 -16.08 4.23 4.07
N ASN A 79 -16.72 5.02 4.95
CA ASN A 79 -16.45 6.44 5.04
C ASN A 79 -15.12 6.68 5.77
N ILE A 80 -14.31 7.60 5.28
CA ILE A 80 -13.03 7.96 5.92
C ILE A 80 -13.34 8.84 7.14
N VAL A 81 -13.13 8.30 8.34
CA VAL A 81 -13.27 9.05 9.60
C VAL A 81 -12.00 9.80 9.99
N SER A 82 -10.85 9.39 9.45
CA SER A 82 -9.57 10.10 9.60
C SER A 82 -8.60 9.79 8.46
N GLY A 83 -7.71 10.74 8.16
CA GLY A 83 -6.68 10.55 7.13
C GLY A 83 -7.07 11.06 5.75
N PHE A 84 -7.85 12.15 5.69
CA PHE A 84 -8.26 12.75 4.42
C PHE A 84 -7.38 13.96 4.10
N SER A 85 -6.38 13.77 3.22
CA SER A 85 -5.56 14.88 2.72
C SER A 85 -5.04 14.59 1.32
N ASN A 86 -5.21 15.56 0.44
CA ASN A 86 -4.58 15.54 -0.86
C ASN A 86 -3.05 15.69 -0.68
N PRO A 87 -2.20 15.00 -1.44
CA PRO A 87 -2.50 14.22 -2.65
C PRO A 87 -2.85 12.74 -2.43
N TYR A 88 -2.93 12.28 -1.18
CA TYR A 88 -2.94 10.85 -0.89
C TYR A 88 -4.31 10.20 -1.02
N THR A 89 -5.41 10.98 -0.94
CA THR A 89 -6.79 10.48 -1.02
C THR A 89 -7.06 9.55 -2.21
N SER A 90 -6.37 9.71 -3.35
CA SER A 90 -6.54 8.82 -4.52
C SER A 90 -6.10 7.37 -4.29
N ALA A 91 -5.27 7.14 -3.25
CA ALA A 91 -4.84 5.82 -2.81
C ALA A 91 -5.83 5.16 -1.84
N ALA A 92 -6.85 5.88 -1.34
CA ALA A 92 -7.83 5.30 -0.44
C ALA A 92 -8.65 4.19 -1.13
N MET A 93 -8.79 3.06 -0.45
CA MET A 93 -9.61 1.93 -0.87
C MET A 93 -10.28 1.30 0.35
N TYR A 94 -11.52 0.87 0.20
CA TYR A 94 -12.27 0.15 1.22
C TYR A 94 -12.80 -1.16 0.63
N ALA A 95 -12.56 -2.27 1.32
CA ALA A 95 -12.93 -3.62 0.85
C ALA A 95 -12.51 -3.91 -0.61
N GLY A 96 -11.31 -3.47 -0.99
CA GLY A 96 -10.76 -3.63 -2.34
C GLY A 96 -11.39 -2.73 -3.41
N LYS A 97 -12.32 -1.83 -3.06
CA LYS A 97 -12.92 -0.85 -3.97
C LYS A 97 -12.29 0.52 -3.78
N GLN A 98 -12.13 1.24 -4.88
CA GLN A 98 -11.58 2.59 -4.85
C GLN A 98 -12.55 3.55 -4.16
N TYR A 99 -12.02 4.36 -3.26
CA TYR A 99 -12.80 5.41 -2.61
C TYR A 99 -13.21 6.47 -3.63
N ASP A 100 -14.51 6.79 -3.69
CA ASP A 100 -15.06 7.91 -4.45
C ASP A 100 -15.67 8.92 -3.48
N PRO A 101 -15.07 10.12 -3.30
CA PRO A 101 -15.61 11.15 -2.42
C PRO A 101 -16.99 11.65 -2.85
N LYS A 102 -17.39 11.50 -4.12
CA LYS A 102 -18.73 11.92 -4.59
C LYS A 102 -19.82 10.94 -4.14
N ALA A 103 -19.47 9.68 -3.93
CA ALA A 103 -20.39 8.68 -3.37
C ALA A 103 -20.58 8.86 -1.85
N ALA A 104 -19.65 9.53 -1.16
CA ALA A 104 -19.71 9.78 0.29
C ALA A 104 -20.68 10.91 0.70
N ASN A 105 -21.30 11.62 -0.25
CA ASN A 105 -22.23 12.73 0.01
C ASN A 105 -23.64 12.31 0.50
N GLY A 106 -23.74 11.17 1.19
CA GLY A 106 -25.00 10.67 1.77
C GLY A 106 -25.13 10.81 3.28
N ASN A 107 -24.05 10.99 4.04
CA ASN A 107 -24.10 11.06 5.50
C ASN A 107 -22.96 11.92 6.06
N VAL A 108 -23.12 13.24 5.97
CA VAL A 108 -22.37 14.15 6.86
C VAL A 108 -23.04 14.07 8.23
N VAL A 109 -22.66 13.08 9.05
CA VAL A 109 -23.01 13.11 10.47
C VAL A 109 -22.09 14.12 11.13
N THR A 110 -22.57 15.36 11.24
CA THR A 110 -21.97 16.37 12.11
C THR A 110 -21.96 15.83 13.53
N VAL A 111 -20.81 15.36 14.00
CA VAL A 111 -20.62 15.00 15.41
C VAL A 111 -20.62 16.31 16.20
N ILE A 112 -21.75 16.65 16.80
CA ILE A 112 -21.83 17.71 17.83
C ILE A 112 -21.25 17.11 19.12
N PRO A 113 -20.13 17.63 19.65
CA PRO A 113 -19.62 17.16 20.93
C PRO A 113 -20.63 17.50 22.04
N ARG A 114 -20.88 16.54 22.94
CA ARG A 114 -21.53 16.80 24.22
C ARG A 114 -20.50 17.26 25.25
#